data_AF-A0A1Z1WSC8-F1
#
_entry.id   AF-A0A1Z1WSC8-F1
#
_cell.length_a   1.000
_cell.length_b   1.000
_cell.length_c   1.000
_cell.angle_alpha   90.00
_cell.angle_beta   90.00
_cell.angle_gamma   90.00
#
_symmetry.space_group_name_H-M   'P 1'
#
loop_
_entity.id
_entity.type
_entity.pdbx_description
1 polymer ?
#
loop_
_entity_poly.entity_id
_entity_poly.type
_entity_poly.pdbx_seq_one_letter_code
_entity_poly.pdbx_strand_id
1 'polypeptide(L)'
;MPQSYMANLAQRLCRHARFEPRVVCRFSNYMMTLQHVEAGLSIALLPGLTVDLDRYRVATAELAAPVTRTITAAVRRGSPPRAAVRAVLDALRNPSAELPLLSRE
;
A
#
# COMPACT_ATOMS: atom_id res chain seq x y z
N MET A 1 2.84 8.45 16.97
CA MET A 1 2.27 7.40 16.10
C MET A 1 3.07 6.13 16.29
N PRO A 2 2.45 4.98 16.60
CA PRO A 2 3.15 3.69 16.56
C PRO A 2 3.72 3.48 15.14
N GLN A 3 4.90 2.87 14.99
CA GLN A 3 5.45 2.61 13.65
C GLN A 3 4.44 1.81 12.81
N SER A 4 4.08 2.36 11.65
CA SER A 4 3.24 1.65 10.67
C SER A 4 3.92 0.35 10.21
N TYR A 5 3.12 -0.62 9.75
CA TYR A 5 3.65 -1.88 9.20
C TYR A 5 4.71 -1.63 8.11
N MET A 6 4.47 -0.65 7.23
CA MET A 6 5.42 -0.27 6.17
C MET A 6 6.73 0.31 6.72
N ALA A 7 6.67 1.18 7.72
CA ALA A 7 7.87 1.74 8.34
C ALA A 7 8.75 0.64 8.96
N ASN A 8 8.14 -0.30 9.67
CA ASN A 8 8.85 -1.45 10.24
C ASN A 8 9.40 -2.37 9.16
N LEU A 9 8.65 -2.62 8.09
CA LEU A 9 9.10 -3.44 6.97
C LEU A 9 10.33 -2.82 6.30
N ALA A 10 10.29 -1.53 5.98
CA ALA A 10 11.41 -0.82 5.36
C ALA A 10 12.69 -0.93 6.21
N GLN A 11 12.62 -0.63 7.51
CA GLN A 11 13.79 -0.74 8.39
C GLN A 11 14.33 -2.17 8.48
N ARG A 12 13.45 -3.18 8.56
CA ARG A 12 13.90 -4.58 8.57
C ARG A 12 14.60 -4.97 7.26
N LEU A 13 14.05 -4.59 6.11
CA LEU A 13 14.64 -4.90 4.80
C LEU A 13 16.02 -4.25 4.65
N CYS A 14 16.17 -2.99 5.07
CA CYS A 14 17.46 -2.31 5.08
C CYS A 14 18.48 -3.07 5.94
N ARG A 15 18.10 -3.44 7.17
CA ARG A 15 18.97 -4.20 8.08
C ARG A 15 19.36 -5.57 7.53
N HIS A 16 18.43 -6.27 6.87
CA HIS A 16 18.73 -7.52 6.17
C HIS A 16 19.75 -7.31 5.05
N ALA A 17 19.66 -6.19 4.33
CA ALA A 17 20.64 -5.74 3.35
C ALA A 17 21.89 -5.08 3.97
N ARG A 18 22.08 -5.19 5.29
CA ARG A 18 23.27 -4.76 6.05
C ARG A 18 23.49 -3.23 6.07
N PHE A 19 22.42 -2.44 5.99
CA PHE A 19 22.45 -0.99 6.21
C PHE A 19 21.28 -0.51 7.09
N GLU A 20 21.38 0.68 7.70
CA GLU A 20 20.26 1.30 8.43
C GLU A 20 19.88 2.62 7.76
N PRO A 21 18.59 2.86 7.46
CA PRO A 21 18.16 4.08 6.80
C PRO A 21 18.18 5.27 7.75
N ARG A 22 18.59 6.44 7.25
CA ARG A 22 18.37 7.70 7.94
C ARG A 22 16.92 8.15 7.74
N VAL A 23 16.12 8.12 8.81
CA VAL A 23 14.71 8.55 8.76
C VAL A 23 14.64 10.08 8.80
N VAL A 24 14.35 10.71 7.67
CA VAL A 24 14.19 12.17 7.54
C VAL A 24 12.88 12.65 8.16
N CYS A 25 11.79 11.91 7.93
CA CYS A 25 10.44 12.27 8.36
C CYS A 25 9.55 11.03 8.46
N ARG A 26 8.40 11.16 9.14
CA ARG A 26 7.35 10.14 9.19
C ARG A 26 6.00 10.79 8.91
N PHE A 27 5.31 10.30 7.88
CA PHE A 27 3.98 10.76 7.52
C PHE A 27 2.94 9.68 7.81
N SER A 28 1.71 10.09 8.10
CA SER A 28 0.58 9.18 8.34
C SER A 28 -0.09 8.69 7.06
N ASN A 29 0.18 9.32 5.92
CA ASN A 29 -0.37 8.95 4.62
C ASN A 29 0.72 8.98 3.54
N TYR A 30 0.49 8.23 2.47
CA TYR A 30 1.45 8.09 1.37
C TYR A 30 1.46 9.32 0.45
N MET A 31 0.39 10.11 0.40
CA MET A 31 0.31 11.32 -0.44
C MET A 31 1.33 12.38 -0.03
N MET A 32 1.43 12.66 1.28
CA MET A 32 2.45 13.55 1.82
C MET A 32 3.87 12.98 1.65
N THR A 33 3.99 11.65 1.70
CA THR A 33 5.26 10.98 1.44
C THR A 33 5.71 11.21 -0.01
N LEU A 34 4.79 11.04 -0.98
CA LEU A 34 5.07 11.26 -2.40
C LEU A 34 5.40 12.72 -2.71
N GLN A 35 4.68 13.69 -2.11
CA GLN A 35 5.02 15.11 -2.25
C GLN A 35 6.42 15.44 -1.72
N HIS A 36 6.83 14.81 -0.62
CA HIS A 36 8.16 15.02 -0.05
C HIS A 36 9.28 14.40 -0.92
N VAL A 37 9.02 13.24 -1.53
CA VAL A 37 9.92 12.61 -2.50
C VAL A 37 10.00 13.45 -3.79
N GLU A 38 8.87 13.93 -4.30
CA GLU A 38 8.79 14.78 -5.49
C GLU A 38 9.55 16.10 -5.31
N ALA A 39 9.58 16.65 -4.09
CA ALA A 39 10.40 17.80 -3.74
C ALA A 39 11.92 17.50 -3.67
N GLY A 40 12.35 16.25 -3.90
CA GLY A 40 13.75 15.83 -3.88
C GLY A 40 14.36 15.73 -2.48
N LEU A 41 13.53 15.67 -1.43
CA LEU A 41 13.98 15.73 -0.04
C LEU A 41 14.26 14.34 0.56
N SER A 42 13.73 13.28 -0.05
CA SER A 42 13.90 11.90 0.43
C SER A 42 13.59 10.85 -0.65
N ILE A 43 13.72 9.58 -0.27
CA ILE A 43 13.15 8.43 -0.98
C ILE A 43 12.16 7.70 -0.05
N ALA A 44 11.27 6.89 -0.62
CA ALA A 44 10.30 6.11 0.16
C ALA A 44 10.09 4.71 -0.42
N LEU A 45 9.77 3.75 0.47
CA LEU A 45 9.26 2.44 0.10
C LEU A 45 7.73 2.45 0.21
N LEU A 46 7.05 2.16 -0.89
CA LEU A 46 5.58 2.14 -0.98
C LEU A 46 5.08 0.84 -1.60
N PRO A 47 3.84 0.40 -1.31
CA PRO A 47 3.21 -0.70 -2.04
C PRO A 47 3.01 -0.34 -3.51
N GLY A 48 3.22 -1.29 -4.42
CA GLY A 48 3.05 -1.07 -5.88
C GLY A 48 1.68 -0.51 -6.29
N LEU A 49 0.62 -0.81 -5.52
CA LEU A 49 -0.74 -0.31 -5.78
C LEU A 49 -0.91 1.21 -5.50
N THR A 50 0.04 1.84 -4.79
CA THR A 50 -0.14 3.22 -4.28
C THR A 50 0.50 4.29 -5.15
N VAL A 51 1.30 3.93 -6.15
CA VAL A 51 2.00 4.91 -6.98
C VAL A 51 1.16 5.21 -8.22
N ASP A 52 0.46 6.33 -8.16
CA ASP A 52 -0.13 6.98 -9.32
C ASP A 52 0.95 7.84 -10.00
N LEU A 53 1.54 7.32 -11.09
CA LEU A 53 2.61 7.99 -11.82
C LEU A 53 2.13 9.21 -12.62
N ASP A 54 0.82 9.33 -12.88
CA ASP A 54 0.26 10.49 -13.58
C ASP A 54 0.12 11.68 -12.64
N ARG A 55 -0.04 11.44 -11.34
CA ARG A 55 -0.19 12.47 -10.31
C ARG A 55 1.14 13.05 -9.81
N TYR A 56 2.21 12.27 -9.82
CA TYR A 56 3.47 12.64 -9.15
C TYR A 56 4.68 12.49 -10.08
N ARG A 57 5.56 13.48 -10.09
CA ARG A 57 6.81 13.46 -10.87
C ARG A 57 7.91 12.68 -10.13
N VAL A 58 7.69 11.40 -9.91
CA VAL A 58 8.62 10.50 -9.21
C VAL A 58 9.03 9.34 -10.12
N ALA A 59 10.29 8.89 -9.97
CA ALA A 59 10.73 7.64 -10.57
C ALA A 59 10.51 6.50 -9.58
N THR A 60 10.07 5.34 -10.09
CA THR A 60 10.00 4.09 -9.32
C THR A 60 11.12 3.16 -9.70
N ALA A 61 11.58 2.38 -8.73
CA ALA A 61 12.55 1.31 -8.93
C ALA A 61 12.09 0.07 -8.17
N GLU A 62 12.18 -1.08 -8.83
CA GLU A 62 11.89 -2.35 -8.20
C GLU A 62 12.96 -2.72 -7.16
N LEU A 63 12.55 -3.43 -6.12
CA LEU A 63 13.49 -3.96 -5.14
C LEU A 63 14.29 -5.11 -5.78
N ALA A 64 15.60 -5.13 -5.55
CA ALA A 64 16.48 -6.20 -6.06
C ALA A 64 16.03 -7.61 -5.63
N ALA A 65 15.51 -7.72 -4.40
CA ALA A 65 14.79 -8.90 -3.94
C ALA A 65 13.29 -8.54 -3.83
N PRO A 66 12.41 -9.16 -4.63
CA PRO A 66 10.98 -8.90 -4.56
C PRO A 66 10.40 -9.18 -3.17
N VAL A 67 9.58 -8.26 -2.67
CA VAL A 67 8.90 -8.40 -1.39
C VAL A 67 7.40 -8.43 -1.62
N THR A 68 6.79 -9.57 -1.33
CA THR A 68 5.33 -9.72 -1.42
C THR A 68 4.68 -9.54 -0.06
N ARG A 69 3.43 -9.07 -0.08
CA ARG A 69 2.57 -8.99 1.10
C ARG A 69 1.22 -9.59 0.77
N THR A 70 0.61 -10.26 1.74
CA THR A 70 -0.76 -10.78 1.61
C THR A 70 -1.76 -9.71 2.07
N ILE A 71 -2.74 -9.39 1.23
CA ILE A 71 -3.89 -8.56 1.60
C ILE A 71 -5.02 -9.52 1.98
N THR A 72 -5.52 -9.41 3.21
CA THR A 72 -6.55 -10.31 3.73
C THR A 72 -7.82 -9.53 4.05
N ALA A 73 -8.96 -10.03 3.57
CA ALA A 73 -10.26 -9.60 4.05
C ALA A 73 -10.61 -10.35 5.34
N ALA A 74 -10.91 -9.61 6.41
CA ALA A 74 -11.27 -10.17 7.71
C ALA A 74 -12.72 -9.82 8.06
N VAL A 75 -13.48 -10.82 8.50
CA VAL A 75 -14.83 -10.65 9.05
C VAL A 75 -14.86 -11.19 10.48
N ARG A 76 -15.69 -10.59 11.33
CA ARG A 76 -15.85 -11.07 12.71
C ARG A 76 -16.49 -12.45 12.69
N ARG A 77 -15.89 -13.39 13.44
CA ARG A 77 -16.45 -14.73 13.63
C ARG A 77 -17.86 -14.63 14.25
N GLY A 78 -18.82 -15.35 13.67
CA GLY A 78 -20.22 -15.34 14.12
C GLY A 78 -21.05 -14.16 13.62
N SER A 79 -20.50 -13.24 12.81
CA SER A 79 -21.33 -12.25 12.13
C SER A 79 -22.28 -12.91 11.12
N PRO A 80 -23.58 -12.53 11.09
CA PRO A 80 -24.51 -13.03 10.08
C PRO A 80 -24.00 -12.74 8.67
N PRO A 81 -24.17 -13.68 7.72
CA PRO A 81 -23.74 -13.48 6.34
C PRO A 81 -24.51 -12.30 5.72
N ARG A 82 -23.78 -11.34 5.16
CA ARG A 82 -24.34 -10.18 4.45
C ARG A 82 -24.11 -10.33 2.95
N ALA A 83 -25.18 -10.39 2.17
CA ALA A 83 -25.10 -10.55 0.72
C ALA A 83 -24.22 -9.48 0.05
N ALA A 84 -24.37 -8.22 0.44
CA ALA A 84 -23.54 -7.12 -0.07
C ALA A 84 -22.04 -7.31 0.22
N VAL A 85 -21.68 -7.82 1.41
CA VAL A 85 -20.27 -8.09 1.75
C VAL A 85 -19.73 -9.23 0.88
N ARG A 86 -20.51 -10.29 0.67
CA ARG A 86 -20.12 -11.40 -0.22
C ARG A 86 -19.88 -10.91 -1.65
N ALA A 87 -20.81 -10.12 -2.18
CA ALA A 87 -20.68 -9.56 -3.53
C ALA A 87 -19.38 -8.76 -3.71
N VAL A 88 -19.02 -7.90 -2.75
CA VAL A 88 -17.75 -7.15 -2.78
C VAL A 88 -16.55 -8.08 -2.69
N LEU A 89 -16.56 -9.07 -1.80
CA LEU A 89 -15.44 -10.01 -1.66
C LEU A 89 -15.26 -10.88 -2.90
N ASP A 90 -16.35 -11.27 -3.55
CA ASP A 90 -16.31 -12.07 -4.77
C ASP A 90 -15.78 -11.22 -5.94
N ALA A 91 -16.18 -9.95 -6.04
CA ALA A 91 -15.60 -9.01 -6.99
C ALA A 91 -14.09 -8.80 -6.76
N LEU A 92 -13.65 -8.61 -5.50
CA LEU A 92 -12.23 -8.43 -5.17
C LEU A 92 -11.37 -9.68 -5.44
N ARG A 93 -11.96 -10.88 -5.42
CA ARG A 93 -11.25 -12.14 -5.72
C ARG A 93 -11.08 -12.40 -7.20
N ASN A 94 -11.92 -11.80 -8.04
CA ASN A 94 -11.87 -11.96 -9.48
C ASN A 94 -11.38 -10.65 -10.12
N PRO A 95 -10.06 -10.46 -10.32
CA PRO A 95 -9.50 -9.21 -10.84
C PRO A 95 -9.95 -8.88 -12.27
N SER A 96 -10.59 -9.82 -12.97
CA SER A 96 -11.18 -9.62 -14.30
C SER A 96 -12.69 -9.36 -14.27
N ALA A 97 -13.33 -9.43 -13.10
CA ALA A 97 -14.72 -9.02 -12.97
C ALA A 97 -14.77 -7.49 -13.03
N GLU A 98 -15.34 -6.93 -14.10
CA GLU A 98 -15.84 -5.56 -14.05
C GLU A 98 -16.72 -5.45 -12.81
N LEU A 99 -16.38 -4.57 -11.88
CA LEU A 99 -17.34 -4.15 -10.87
C LEU A 99 -18.52 -3.60 -11.65
N PRO A 100 -19.75 -4.12 -11.48
CA PRO A 100 -20.92 -3.40 -11.95
C PRO A 100 -20.87 -2.06 -11.22
N LEU A 101 -20.47 -1.02 -11.95
CA LEU A 101 -20.51 0.33 -11.45
C LEU A 101 -21.94 0.52 -10.99
N LEU A 102 -22.12 0.67 -9.67
CA LEU A 102 -23.36 1.16 -9.12
C LEU A 102 -23.55 2.52 -9.78
N SER A 103 -24.43 2.57 -10.77
CA SER A 103 -24.87 3.80 -11.42
C SER A 103 -25.19 4.78 -10.30
N ARG A 104 -24.39 5.84 -10.21
CA ARG A 104 -24.69 6.94 -9.29
C ARG A 104 -25.90 7.65 -9.88
N GLU A 105 -27.05 7.47 -9.25
CA GLU A 105 -28.17 8.42 -9.34
C GLU A 105 -27.80 9.73 -8.64
#